data_AF-J8LKP0-F1
#
_entry.id   AF-J8LKP0-F1
#
_cell.length_a   1.000
_cell.length_b   1.000
_cell.length_c   1.000
_cell.angle_alpha   90.00
_cell.angle_beta   90.00
_cell.angle_gamma   90.00
#
_symmetry.space_group_name_H-M   'P 1'
#
loop_
_entity.id
_entity.type
_entity.pdbx_description
1 polymer ?
#
loop_
_entity_poly.entity_id
_entity_poly.type
_entity_poly.pdbx_seq_one_letter_code
_entity_poly.pdbx_strand_id
1 'polypeptide(L)'
;MKQFLLSRRQRHVRAICFHNISLFKPNGDPRVIKEHSNQFVSCFFTLESIRGELLYVSEVQSDSLQKLCFQDMPQLNGASTMIILKLVGKVPSEILRKISSNENTNTEDKWFVLCTYTIDLNKLQPINEDAVLITGTNTPVLHLIDGSYTIPTENVKPIKEPTSLHKRNISEIKIKNSLAYSSLLKLNKLLEYSSQVQEEINEISAKVEEGFLLHKNRYQWYMKTAQKSIEILQMKTKQKNIEMSQFEDSDTINRSKTDTSLISQDESINDDYGSIYSRFVQIKDRLDQLRVKKLYQLIGIFRSTDLFDIKNGHVHFENPSSANDIIKGLKFKSLNIEILFKKADETNKYKEHLNSQLGYYLLFLHLTATQIFKAPLPYKLMYYGSTSVIEGQYPLYFTNSMLTRHQTKLIRAIHYFNANILQLKQFLENYCPT
;
A
#
# COMPACT_ATOMS: atom_id res chain seq x y z
N MET A 1 19.03 36.44 -1.36
CA MET A 1 17.78 35.88 -1.96
C MET A 1 17.03 34.87 -1.06
N LYS A 2 17.29 34.79 0.27
CA LYS A 2 16.67 33.82 1.19
C LYS A 2 15.51 34.37 2.07
N GLN A 3 15.24 35.68 2.08
CA GLN A 3 14.27 36.29 3.00
C GLN A 3 12.80 36.25 2.52
N PHE A 4 12.53 36.04 1.23
CA PHE A 4 11.15 36.07 0.71
C PHE A 4 10.35 34.79 0.95
N LEU A 5 11.01 33.66 1.25
CA LEU A 5 10.34 32.38 1.52
C LEU A 5 9.73 32.29 2.93
N LEU A 6 10.03 33.24 3.83
CA LEU A 6 9.57 33.24 5.22
C LEU A 6 8.22 33.93 5.45
N SER A 7 7.68 34.65 4.47
CA SER A 7 6.51 35.54 4.69
C SER A 7 5.14 34.86 4.64
N ARG A 8 5.06 33.61 4.17
CA ARG A 8 3.85 32.79 4.22
C ARG A 8 4.21 31.36 4.62
N ARG A 9 4.60 31.16 5.87
CA ARG A 9 4.48 29.84 6.50
C ARG A 9 2.99 29.58 6.67
N GLN A 10 2.47 28.50 6.10
CA GLN A 10 1.18 27.97 6.55
C GLN A 10 1.32 27.74 8.05
N ARG A 11 0.54 28.48 8.85
CA ARG A 11 0.58 28.34 10.30
C ARG A 11 -0.17 27.07 10.64
N HIS A 12 0.57 26.00 10.88
CA HIS A 12 -0.03 24.74 11.31
C HIS A 12 -0.37 24.82 12.80
N VAL A 13 -1.64 24.57 13.12
CA VAL A 13 -2.11 24.38 14.50
C VAL A 13 -1.58 23.03 14.97
N ARG A 14 -0.74 23.02 16.01
CA ARG A 14 -0.19 21.81 16.62
C ARG A 14 -1.10 21.26 17.70
N ALA A 15 -1.63 22.16 18.53
CA ALA A 15 -2.51 21.81 19.63
C ALA A 15 -3.50 22.95 19.88
N ILE A 16 -4.67 22.59 20.41
CA ILE A 16 -5.67 23.52 20.91
C ILE A 16 -5.85 23.19 22.39
N CYS A 17 -5.59 24.15 23.26
CA CYS A 17 -5.88 24.01 24.68
C CYS A 17 -7.03 24.92 25.09
N PHE A 18 -8.00 24.40 25.84
CA PHE A 18 -9.07 25.19 26.44
C PHE A 18 -8.76 25.41 27.92
N HIS A 19 -8.86 26.67 28.37
CA HIS A 19 -8.62 27.06 29.76
C HIS A 19 -9.92 27.37 30.50
N ASN A 20 -9.95 27.05 31.79
CA ASN A 20 -11.09 27.26 32.72
C ASN A 20 -12.41 26.70 32.17
N ILE A 21 -12.46 25.39 31.98
CA ILE A 21 -13.64 24.74 31.44
C ILE A 21 -14.76 24.70 32.48
N SER A 22 -15.92 25.23 32.12
CA SER A 22 -17.10 25.22 32.97
C SER A 22 -18.34 24.91 32.14
N LEU A 23 -19.19 24.03 32.69
CA LEU A 23 -20.53 23.75 32.17
C LEU A 23 -21.49 24.92 32.41
N PHE A 24 -21.21 25.75 33.41
CA PHE A 24 -22.09 26.86 33.83
C PHE A 24 -21.49 28.21 33.43
N LYS A 25 -22.34 29.11 32.93
CA LYS A 25 -21.96 30.52 32.76
C LYS A 25 -21.79 31.16 34.15
N PRO A 26 -20.79 32.04 34.35
CA PRO A 26 -20.50 32.66 35.66
C PRO A 26 -21.61 33.56 36.23
N ASN A 27 -22.73 33.74 35.51
CA ASN A 27 -23.90 34.50 35.96
C ASN A 27 -25.04 33.63 36.54
N GLY A 28 -24.82 32.32 36.71
CA GLY A 28 -25.79 31.40 37.32
C GLY A 28 -25.67 31.30 38.85
N ASP A 29 -26.68 30.71 39.50
CA ASP A 29 -26.75 30.58 40.96
C ASP A 29 -25.48 29.95 41.57
N PRO A 30 -24.81 30.64 42.51
CA PRO A 30 -23.48 30.25 43.02
C PRO A 30 -23.47 28.97 43.88
N ARG A 31 -24.65 28.43 44.22
CA ARG A 31 -24.78 27.20 45.02
C ARG A 31 -24.60 25.93 44.19
N VAL A 32 -25.11 25.92 42.95
CA VAL A 32 -24.96 24.79 42.01
C VAL A 32 -23.52 24.71 41.48
N ILE A 33 -22.87 25.87 41.34
CA ILE A 33 -21.50 25.98 40.83
C ILE A 33 -20.49 25.30 41.78
N LYS A 34 -20.63 25.43 43.11
CA LYS A 34 -19.65 24.89 44.08
C LYS A 34 -19.73 23.37 44.30
N GLU A 35 -20.91 22.77 44.19
CA GLU A 35 -21.07 21.32 44.38
C GLU A 35 -20.60 20.51 43.15
N HIS A 36 -20.72 21.09 41.95
CA HIS A 36 -20.43 20.41 40.69
C HIS A 36 -19.16 20.91 39.99
N SER A 37 -18.48 21.94 40.50
CA SER A 37 -17.19 22.43 40.00
C SER A 37 -16.00 21.49 40.23
N ASN A 38 -16.21 20.31 40.83
CA ASN A 38 -15.14 19.34 41.09
C ASN A 38 -15.26 18.08 40.23
N GLN A 39 -16.25 17.99 39.34
CA GLN A 39 -16.44 16.80 38.50
C GLN A 39 -15.71 16.99 37.17
N PHE A 40 -14.87 16.03 36.80
CA PHE A 40 -14.20 16.00 35.50
C PHE A 40 -15.27 15.91 34.39
N VAL A 41 -15.30 16.90 33.50
CA VAL A 41 -16.24 16.93 32.38
C VAL A 41 -15.53 16.36 31.16
N SER A 42 -15.98 15.20 30.69
CA SER A 42 -15.53 14.66 29.41
C SER A 42 -15.92 15.64 28.30
N CYS A 43 -14.93 16.17 27.60
CA CYS A 43 -15.13 17.11 26.51
C CYS A 43 -14.43 16.64 25.23
N PHE A 44 -15.00 16.99 24.09
CA PHE A 44 -14.32 16.97 22.80
C PHE A 44 -14.61 18.28 22.09
N PHE A 45 -13.82 18.63 21.08
CA PHE A 45 -14.15 19.77 20.23
C PHE A 45 -14.36 19.34 18.79
N THR A 46 -15.14 20.13 18.07
CA THR A 46 -15.31 20.01 16.64
C THR A 46 -14.74 21.24 15.94
N LEU A 47 -14.07 21.00 14.82
CA LEU A 47 -13.70 22.03 13.88
C LEU A 47 -14.59 21.94 12.66
N GLU A 48 -15.23 23.05 12.35
CA GLU A 48 -16.08 23.21 11.18
C GLU A 48 -15.53 24.31 10.28
N SER A 49 -15.70 24.14 8.98
CA SER A 49 -15.50 25.19 7.99
C SER A 49 -16.62 26.25 8.10
N ILE A 50 -16.39 27.44 7.55
CA ILE A 50 -17.44 28.49 7.40
C ILE A 50 -18.65 27.95 6.63
N ARG A 51 -18.43 26.97 5.74
CA ARG A 51 -19.48 26.31 4.95
C ARG A 51 -20.27 25.25 5.72
N GLY A 52 -19.95 25.01 6.99
CA GLY A 52 -20.59 24.00 7.83
C GLY A 52 -20.06 22.58 7.63
N GLU A 53 -19.00 22.40 6.84
CA GLU A 53 -18.33 21.10 6.68
C GLU A 53 -17.52 20.77 7.93
N LEU A 54 -17.75 19.60 8.52
CA LEU A 54 -16.99 19.10 9.66
C LEU A 54 -15.58 18.70 9.20
N LEU A 55 -14.57 19.43 9.65
CA LEU A 55 -13.17 19.22 9.28
C LEU A 55 -12.49 18.21 10.20
N TYR A 56 -12.79 18.27 11.50
CA TYR A 56 -12.16 17.41 12.49
C TYR A 56 -13.01 17.30 13.75
N VAL A 57 -12.96 16.13 14.38
CA VAL A 57 -13.51 15.86 15.72
C VAL A 57 -12.37 15.32 16.56
N SER A 58 -12.15 15.93 17.72
CA SER A 58 -11.12 15.47 18.64
C SER A 58 -11.54 14.22 19.39
N GLU A 59 -10.53 13.52 19.91
CA GLU A 59 -10.77 12.50 20.93
C GLU A 59 -11.41 13.14 22.17
N VAL A 60 -12.17 12.33 22.90
CA VAL A 60 -12.79 12.76 24.17
C VAL A 60 -11.71 12.77 25.25
N GLN A 61 -11.47 13.93 25.85
CA GLN A 61 -10.58 14.06 26.99
C GLN A 61 -11.37 14.41 28.25
N SER A 62 -11.00 13.78 29.36
CA SER A 62 -11.48 14.11 30.70
C SER A 62 -10.27 14.35 31.59
N ASP A 63 -9.87 15.61 31.72
CA ASP A 63 -8.77 16.05 32.58
C ASP A 63 -9.22 17.29 33.38
N SER A 64 -8.36 17.79 34.25
CA SER A 64 -8.65 18.89 35.18
C SER A 64 -9.30 20.11 34.51
N LEU A 65 -10.25 20.73 35.22
CA LEU A 65 -11.06 21.86 34.73
C LEU A 65 -10.24 23.12 34.37
N GLN A 66 -8.96 23.18 34.76
CA GLN A 66 -8.12 24.35 34.50
C GLN A 66 -7.58 24.38 33.07
N LYS A 67 -7.21 23.24 32.49
CA LYS A 67 -6.65 23.16 31.13
C LYS A 67 -6.91 21.78 30.53
N LEU A 68 -7.70 21.72 29.46
CA LEU A 68 -7.71 20.57 28.55
C LEU A 68 -6.83 20.89 27.37
N CYS A 69 -5.91 20.00 27.02
CA CYS A 69 -5.08 20.20 25.84
C CYS A 69 -5.12 19.00 24.89
N PHE A 70 -5.59 19.27 23.69
CA PHE A 70 -5.69 18.29 22.64
C PHE A 70 -4.48 18.42 21.73
N GLN A 71 -3.62 17.41 21.80
CA GLN A 71 -2.40 17.30 21.00
C GLN A 71 -2.71 16.56 19.68
N ASP A 72 -1.85 16.78 18.68
CA ASP A 72 -1.87 16.09 17.38
C ASP A 72 -3.11 16.33 16.51
N MET A 73 -3.28 17.58 16.12
CA MET A 73 -4.24 17.94 15.07
C MET A 73 -3.78 17.40 13.70
N PRO A 74 -4.63 16.66 12.96
CA PRO A 74 -4.32 16.34 11.58
C PRO A 74 -4.24 17.63 10.76
N GLN A 75 -3.40 17.62 9.72
CA GLN A 75 -3.27 18.76 8.83
C GLN A 75 -4.62 19.05 8.17
N LEU A 76 -5.23 20.18 8.52
CA LEU A 76 -6.48 20.62 7.93
C LEU A 76 -6.21 20.95 6.45
N ASN A 77 -6.75 20.14 5.57
CA ASN A 77 -6.66 20.32 4.12
C ASN A 77 -7.60 21.45 3.71
N GLY A 78 -7.13 22.69 3.82
CA GLY A 78 -7.91 23.86 3.43
C GLY A 78 -7.11 25.16 3.50
N ALA A 79 -7.28 26.02 2.50
CA ALA A 79 -6.77 27.39 2.53
C ALA A 79 -7.70 28.35 3.30
N SER A 80 -8.70 27.83 4.03
CA SER A 80 -9.66 28.64 4.76
C SER A 80 -8.99 29.36 5.92
N THR A 81 -9.03 30.68 5.90
CA THR A 81 -8.46 31.52 6.96
C THR A 81 -9.37 31.60 8.18
N MET A 82 -10.65 31.24 8.07
CA MET A 82 -11.57 31.19 9.20
C MET A 82 -12.07 29.77 9.45
N ILE A 83 -12.20 29.44 10.72
CA ILE A 83 -12.66 28.15 11.22
C ILE A 83 -13.66 28.38 12.35
N ILE A 84 -14.62 27.48 12.50
CA ILE A 84 -15.57 27.46 13.61
C ILE A 84 -15.13 26.35 14.56
N LEU A 85 -14.82 26.71 15.80
CA LEU A 85 -14.42 25.79 16.85
C LEU A 85 -15.56 25.66 17.86
N LYS A 86 -16.12 24.46 18.02
CA LYS A 86 -17.14 24.18 19.04
C LYS A 86 -16.57 23.27 20.11
N LEU A 87 -16.71 23.65 21.36
CA LEU A 87 -16.41 22.78 22.50
C LEU A 87 -17.70 22.07 22.92
N VAL A 88 -17.68 20.75 23.00
CA VAL A 88 -18.82 19.90 23.38
C VAL A 88 -18.47 19.16 24.67
N GLY A 89 -19.33 19.27 25.67
CA GLY A 89 -19.16 18.64 26.97
C GLY A 89 -20.25 17.64 27.27
N LYS A 90 -19.91 16.55 27.96
CA LYS A 90 -20.87 15.60 28.49
C LYS A 90 -21.45 16.16 29.78
N VAL A 91 -22.76 16.39 29.80
CA VAL A 91 -23.46 16.81 31.03
C VAL A 91 -23.97 15.56 31.74
N PRO A 92 -23.50 15.28 32.98
CA PRO A 92 -24.00 14.16 33.77
C PRO A 92 -25.51 14.27 34.01
N SER A 93 -26.19 13.13 33.94
CA SER A 93 -27.61 12.97 34.26
C SER A 93 -28.01 13.53 35.63
N GLU A 94 -27.10 13.52 36.61
CA GLU A 94 -27.29 14.11 37.95
C GLU A 94 -27.58 15.62 37.90
N ILE A 95 -26.90 16.35 37.02
CA ILE A 95 -27.10 17.80 36.84
C ILE A 95 -28.40 18.06 36.07
N LEU A 96 -28.69 17.24 35.06
CA LEU A 96 -29.92 17.36 34.27
C LEU A 96 -31.16 17.13 35.14
N ARG A 97 -31.13 16.13 36.03
CA ARG A 97 -32.22 15.85 36.99
C ARG A 97 -32.45 16.99 37.99
N LYS A 98 -31.40 17.69 38.42
CA LYS A 98 -31.53 18.85 39.32
C LYS A 98 -32.15 20.07 38.63
N ILE A 99 -31.91 20.25 37.32
CA ILE A 99 -32.41 21.41 36.54
C ILE A 99 -33.83 21.16 36.03
N SER A 100 -34.14 19.93 35.58
CA SER A 100 -35.51 19.55 35.25
C SER A 100 -36.23 19.14 36.53
N SER A 101 -37.08 19.99 37.08
CA SER A 101 -37.89 19.76 38.28
C SER A 101 -38.92 18.60 38.19
N ASN A 102 -38.75 17.66 37.25
CA ASN A 102 -39.58 16.48 37.05
C ASN A 102 -38.74 15.22 37.30
N GLU A 103 -38.92 14.57 38.45
CA GLU A 103 -38.18 13.39 38.90
C GLU A 103 -38.44 12.10 38.06
N ASN A 104 -39.34 12.15 37.07
CA ASN A 104 -39.88 10.96 36.40
C ASN A 104 -39.38 10.70 34.96
N THR A 105 -38.42 11.47 34.45
CA THR A 105 -37.82 11.16 33.14
C THR A 105 -36.41 10.63 33.31
N ASN A 106 -36.13 9.43 32.80
CA ASN A 106 -34.78 8.90 32.64
C ASN A 106 -33.98 9.82 31.70
N THR A 107 -33.44 10.90 32.23
CA THR A 107 -32.52 11.78 31.51
C THR A 107 -31.16 11.10 31.51
N GLU A 108 -30.87 10.38 30.43
CA GLU A 108 -29.53 9.87 30.15
C GLU A 108 -28.52 11.02 30.01
N ASP A 109 -27.23 10.71 30.17
CA ASP A 109 -26.16 11.67 29.95
C ASP A 109 -26.23 12.21 28.50
N LYS A 110 -26.31 13.53 28.35
CA LYS A 110 -26.40 14.18 27.03
C LYS A 110 -25.18 15.05 26.76
N TRP A 111 -24.76 15.07 25.50
CA TRP A 111 -23.70 15.94 25.00
C TRP A 111 -24.28 17.29 24.60
N PHE A 112 -23.70 18.37 25.11
CA PHE A 112 -24.12 19.74 24.81
C PHE A 112 -22.95 20.58 24.31
N VAL A 113 -23.23 21.47 23.35
CA VAL A 113 -22.25 22.46 22.89
C VAL A 113 -22.09 23.52 23.98
N LEU A 114 -20.91 23.58 24.60
CA LEU A 114 -20.59 24.52 25.66
C LEU A 114 -20.30 25.91 25.09
N CYS A 115 -19.47 25.98 24.06
CA CYS A 115 -19.08 27.23 23.41
C CYS A 115 -18.86 27.03 21.92
N THR A 116 -19.14 28.08 21.14
CA THR A 116 -18.88 28.15 19.69
C THR A 116 -18.06 29.40 19.42
N TYR A 117 -16.87 29.23 18.85
CA TYR A 117 -15.95 30.31 18.49
C TYR A 117 -15.80 30.37 16.98
N THR A 118 -15.99 31.57 16.40
CA THR A 118 -15.61 31.84 15.01
C THR A 118 -14.23 32.48 15.02
N ILE A 119 -13.22 31.72 14.58
CA ILE A 119 -11.82 32.11 14.66
C ILE A 119 -11.34 32.50 13.26
N ASP A 120 -10.85 33.73 13.12
CA ASP A 120 -10.07 34.16 11.96
C ASP A 120 -8.58 34.04 12.29
N LEU A 121 -7.90 33.09 11.64
CA LEU A 121 -6.47 32.78 11.87
C LEU A 121 -5.55 33.99 11.59
N ASN A 122 -6.02 34.97 10.81
CA ASN A 122 -5.26 36.19 10.53
C ASN A 122 -5.32 37.22 11.67
N LYS A 123 -6.34 37.16 12.54
CA LYS A 123 -6.60 38.16 13.59
C LYS A 123 -6.20 37.68 14.99
N LEU A 124 -5.49 36.56 15.07
CA LEU A 124 -5.02 35.98 16.32
C LEU A 124 -3.94 36.85 17.00
N GLN A 125 -4.04 37.02 18.32
CA GLN A 125 -3.05 37.74 19.12
C GLN A 125 -2.05 36.77 19.75
N PRO A 126 -0.73 37.05 19.70
CA PRO A 126 0.28 36.21 20.34
C PRO A 126 0.22 36.34 21.86
N ILE A 127 0.26 35.22 22.57
CA ILE A 127 0.31 35.16 24.04
C ILE A 127 1.51 34.34 24.49
N ASN A 128 2.12 34.76 25.60
CA ASN A 128 3.09 33.96 26.33
C ASN A 128 2.41 33.32 27.54
N GLU A 129 2.29 31.99 27.55
CA GLU A 129 1.53 31.24 28.57
C GLU A 129 2.10 31.42 29.98
N ASP A 130 3.41 31.64 30.10
CA ASP A 130 4.09 31.79 31.39
C ASP A 130 3.88 33.17 32.05
N ALA A 131 3.44 34.17 31.28
CA ALA A 131 3.37 35.58 31.74
C ALA A 131 1.93 36.10 31.92
N VAL A 132 0.94 35.29 31.58
CA VAL A 132 -0.43 35.76 31.32
C VAL A 132 -1.45 34.84 31.98
N LEU A 133 -2.36 35.41 32.77
CA LEU A 133 -3.48 34.68 33.36
C LEU A 133 -4.70 34.81 32.44
N ILE A 134 -5.17 33.67 31.95
CA ILE A 134 -6.41 33.58 31.20
C ILE A 134 -7.56 33.53 32.20
N THR A 135 -8.33 34.62 32.30
CA THR A 135 -9.47 34.72 33.24
C THR A 135 -10.82 34.40 32.58
N GLY A 136 -10.84 34.24 31.25
CA GLY A 136 -12.02 33.81 30.50
C GLY A 136 -12.39 32.36 30.81
N THR A 137 -13.69 32.07 30.78
CA THR A 137 -14.25 30.72 30.91
C THR A 137 -14.34 30.07 29.52
N ASN A 138 -13.92 28.80 29.40
CA ASN A 138 -13.88 28.02 28.15
C ASN A 138 -12.99 28.61 27.04
N THR A 139 -11.98 29.42 27.39
CA THR A 139 -11.16 30.16 26.41
C THR A 139 -10.21 29.26 25.62
N PRO A 140 -10.26 29.25 24.27
CA PRO A 140 -9.34 28.48 23.43
C PRO A 140 -8.00 29.21 23.23
N VAL A 141 -6.91 28.48 23.41
CA VAL A 141 -5.54 28.88 23.07
C VAL A 141 -5.03 27.96 21.98
N LEU A 142 -4.56 28.56 20.89
CA LEU A 142 -4.04 27.83 19.73
C LEU A 142 -2.51 27.83 19.79
N HIS A 143 -1.92 26.65 19.91
CA HIS A 143 -0.49 26.46 19.77
C HIS A 143 -0.14 26.27 18.29
N LEU A 144 0.54 27.25 17.71
CA LEU A 144 1.07 27.18 16.35
C LEU A 144 2.58 26.87 16.42
N ILE A 145 3.19 26.48 15.29
CA ILE A 145 4.64 26.23 15.20
C ILE A 145 5.48 27.43 15.70
N ASP A 146 4.99 28.64 15.49
CA ASP A 146 5.72 29.88 15.78
C ASP A 146 5.40 30.46 17.19
N GLY A 147 4.45 29.89 17.94
CA GLY A 147 4.08 30.36 19.30
C GLY A 147 2.61 30.07 19.69
N SER A 148 2.21 30.48 20.90
CA SER A 148 0.81 30.40 21.39
C SER A 148 0.02 31.66 21.02
N TYR A 149 -1.26 31.48 20.65
CA TYR A 149 -2.13 32.57 20.21
C TYR A 149 -3.54 32.44 20.77
N THR A 150 -4.22 33.57 20.97
CA THR A 150 -5.62 33.64 21.43
C THR A 150 -6.47 34.62 20.62
N ILE A 151 -7.77 34.61 20.88
CA ILE A 151 -8.75 35.49 20.24
C ILE A 151 -8.67 36.88 20.90
N PRO A 152 -8.66 37.99 20.13
CA PRO A 152 -8.46 39.36 20.63
C PRO A 152 -9.52 39.89 21.60
N THR A 153 -10.62 39.17 21.83
CA THR A 153 -11.78 39.63 22.62
C THR A 153 -11.86 39.05 24.04
N GLU A 154 -10.86 38.26 24.48
CA GLU A 154 -10.92 37.60 25.79
C GLU A 154 -10.09 38.31 26.86
N ASN A 155 -10.58 38.27 28.11
CA ASN A 155 -10.03 38.96 29.28
C ASN A 155 -8.70 38.36 29.74
N VAL A 156 -7.65 38.71 29.01
CA VAL A 156 -6.27 38.31 29.26
C VAL A 156 -5.64 39.35 30.19
N LYS A 157 -5.32 38.97 31.44
CA LYS A 157 -4.65 39.86 32.40
C LYS A 157 -3.18 39.45 32.56
N PRO A 158 -2.21 40.35 32.35
CA PRO A 158 -0.80 40.05 32.63
C PRO A 158 -0.58 39.85 34.13
N ILE A 159 0.16 38.81 34.53
CA ILE A 159 0.39 38.44 35.95
C ILE A 159 1.44 39.35 36.61
N LYS A 160 2.32 39.98 35.82
CA LYS A 160 3.33 40.95 36.28
C LYS A 160 3.42 42.11 35.30
N GLU A 161 3.59 43.33 35.81
CA GLU A 161 4.06 44.45 34.99
C GLU A 161 5.44 44.07 34.42
N PRO A 162 5.69 44.24 33.12
CA PRO A 162 6.97 43.89 32.55
C PRO A 162 8.02 44.90 33.03
N THR A 163 8.88 44.48 33.96
CA THR A 163 10.15 45.16 34.21
C THR A 163 10.95 45.14 32.91
N SER A 164 10.99 46.30 32.24
CA SER A 164 11.84 46.64 31.10
C SER A 164 12.02 45.54 30.04
N LEU A 165 10.97 45.28 29.24
CA LEU A 165 11.18 44.64 27.94
C LEU A 165 11.60 45.73 26.95
N HIS A 166 12.80 45.60 26.40
CA HIS A 166 13.21 46.31 25.19
C HIS A 166 12.03 46.33 24.21
N LYS A 167 11.58 47.54 23.83
CA LYS A 167 10.67 47.76 22.71
C LYS A 167 11.31 47.18 21.45
N ARG A 168 11.14 45.88 21.20
CA ARG A 168 11.14 45.40 19.82
C ARG A 168 9.93 46.08 19.20
N ASN A 169 10.20 47.00 18.27
CA ASN A 169 9.17 47.50 17.37
C ASN A 169 8.45 46.27 16.81
N ILE A 170 7.23 46.05 17.28
CA ILE A 170 6.26 45.21 16.60
C ILE A 170 6.01 45.98 15.32
N SER A 171 6.79 45.68 14.28
CA SER A 171 6.50 46.17 12.95
C SER A 171 5.10 45.67 12.65
N GLU A 172 4.14 46.58 12.52
CA GLU A 172 2.89 46.30 11.84
C GLU A 172 3.27 45.63 10.53
N ILE A 173 3.11 44.31 10.48
CA ILE A 173 3.28 43.56 9.25
C ILE A 173 2.14 44.06 8.39
N LYS A 174 2.41 45.07 7.55
CA LYS A 174 1.54 45.45 6.45
C LYS A 174 1.50 44.23 5.55
N ILE A 175 0.51 43.37 5.78
CA ILE A 175 0.21 42.22 4.95
C ILE A 175 -0.11 42.80 3.57
N LYS A 176 0.89 42.80 2.68
CA LYS A 176 0.65 43.13 1.28
C LYS A 176 -0.25 42.03 0.73
N ASN A 177 -1.49 42.39 0.41
CA ASN A 177 -2.49 41.55 -0.27
C ASN A 177 -2.13 41.27 -1.74
N SER A 178 -0.85 41.09 -2.06
CA SER A 178 -0.47 40.64 -3.39
C SER A 178 -0.49 39.11 -3.39
N LEU A 179 -1.59 38.54 -3.87
CA LEU A 179 -1.61 37.16 -4.34
C LEU A 179 -0.58 37.03 -5.46
N ALA A 180 0.64 36.62 -5.12
CA ALA A 180 1.65 36.36 -6.13
C ALA A 180 1.17 35.20 -7.00
N TYR A 181 1.24 35.33 -8.33
CA TYR A 181 0.90 34.27 -9.29
C TYR A 181 1.57 32.93 -8.91
N SER A 182 2.80 32.97 -8.40
CA SER A 182 3.52 31.81 -7.91
C SER A 182 2.82 31.09 -6.74
N SER A 183 2.09 31.79 -5.89
CA SER A 183 1.32 31.19 -4.79
C SER A 183 0.04 30.52 -5.28
N LEU A 184 -0.64 31.12 -6.27
CA LEU A 184 -1.82 30.52 -6.91
C LEU A 184 -1.43 29.29 -7.72
N LEU A 185 -0.31 29.33 -8.45
CA LEU A 185 0.21 28.18 -9.19
C LEU A 185 0.57 27.02 -8.25
N LYS A 186 1.17 27.30 -7.09
CA LYS A 186 1.44 26.27 -6.07
C LYS A 186 0.17 25.65 -5.51
N LEU A 187 -0.85 26.46 -5.23
CA LEU A 187 -2.15 25.96 -4.78
C LEU A 187 -2.79 25.07 -5.85
N ASN A 188 -2.76 25.51 -7.12
CA ASN A 188 -3.29 24.72 -8.23
C ASN A 188 -2.53 23.38 -8.37
N LYS A 189 -1.20 23.39 -8.33
CA LYS A 189 -0.39 22.16 -8.35
C LYS A 189 -0.68 21.23 -7.17
N LEU A 190 -0.99 21.77 -6.00
CA LEU A 190 -1.38 20.97 -4.84
C LEU A 190 -2.76 20.34 -5.03
N LEU A 191 -3.72 21.08 -5.61
CA LEU A 191 -5.04 20.56 -5.96
C LEU A 191 -4.95 19.48 -7.05
N GLU A 192 -4.12 19.69 -8.07
CA GLU A 192 -3.84 18.70 -9.12
C GLU A 192 -3.26 17.41 -8.52
N TYR A 193 -2.28 17.55 -7.61
CA TYR A 193 -1.73 16.41 -6.87
C TYR A 193 -2.80 15.70 -6.02
N SER A 194 -3.66 16.45 -5.32
CA SER A 194 -4.76 15.86 -4.56
C SER A 194 -5.76 15.11 -5.45
N SER A 195 -6.02 15.61 -6.66
CA SER A 195 -6.86 14.94 -7.66
C SER A 195 -6.21 13.63 -8.12
N GLN A 196 -4.90 13.67 -8.40
CA GLN A 196 -4.16 12.48 -8.80
C GLN A 196 -4.17 11.40 -7.71
N VAL A 197 -3.99 11.79 -6.43
CA VAL A 197 -4.11 10.86 -5.31
C VAL A 197 -5.51 10.24 -5.24
N GLN A 198 -6.56 11.02 -5.51
CA GLN A 198 -7.93 10.49 -5.55
C GLN A 198 -8.12 9.49 -6.72
N GLU A 199 -7.53 9.75 -7.88
CA GLU A 199 -7.53 8.82 -9.01
C GLU A 199 -6.78 7.52 -8.67
N GLU A 200 -5.63 7.61 -8.00
CA GLU A 200 -4.88 6.45 -7.52
C GLU A 200 -5.69 5.63 -6.49
N ILE A 201 -6.40 6.30 -5.57
CA ILE A 201 -7.32 5.64 -4.62
C ILE A 201 -8.44 4.92 -5.38
N ASN A 202 -9.01 5.53 -6.40
CA ASN A 202 -10.06 4.92 -7.22
C ASN A 202 -9.51 3.72 -8.01
N GLU A 203 -8.29 3.80 -8.55
CA GLU A 203 -7.63 2.69 -9.24
C GLU A 203 -7.35 1.53 -8.29
N ILE A 204 -6.87 1.81 -7.07
CA ILE A 204 -6.69 0.79 -6.03
C ILE A 204 -8.03 0.16 -5.65
N SER A 205 -9.07 0.98 -5.48
CA SER A 205 -10.42 0.49 -5.16
C SER A 205 -10.94 -0.44 -6.26
N ALA A 206 -10.76 -0.08 -7.53
CA ALA A 206 -11.11 -0.93 -8.67
C ALA A 206 -10.33 -2.25 -8.69
N LYS A 207 -9.02 -2.22 -8.42
CA LYS A 207 -8.19 -3.45 -8.30
C LYS A 207 -8.65 -4.35 -7.17
N VAL A 208 -9.06 -3.76 -6.04
CA VAL A 208 -9.62 -4.49 -4.90
C VAL A 208 -10.95 -5.14 -5.31
N GLU A 209 -11.83 -4.41 -5.99
CA GLU A 209 -13.12 -4.94 -6.50
C GLU A 209 -12.93 -6.08 -7.52
N GLU A 210 -12.00 -5.94 -8.46
CA GLU A 210 -11.63 -7.02 -9.39
C GLU A 210 -11.18 -8.28 -8.65
N GLY A 211 -10.37 -8.12 -7.59
CA GLY A 211 -9.94 -9.22 -6.72
C GLY A 211 -11.11 -9.95 -6.04
N PHE A 212 -12.17 -9.22 -5.65
CA PHE A 212 -13.36 -9.81 -5.03
C PHE A 212 -14.24 -10.59 -6.02
N LEU A 213 -14.31 -10.17 -7.28
CA LEU A 213 -15.15 -10.84 -8.29
C LEU A 213 -14.57 -12.18 -8.76
N LEU A 214 -13.24 -12.33 -8.75
CA LEU A 214 -12.56 -13.47 -9.36
C LEU A 214 -12.76 -14.80 -8.61
N HIS A 215 -12.96 -14.80 -7.30
CA HIS A 215 -12.90 -16.02 -6.46
C HIS A 215 -14.08 -16.19 -5.49
N LYS A 216 -15.32 -15.95 -5.93
CA LYS A 216 -16.48 -16.26 -5.07
C LYS A 216 -16.56 -17.77 -4.77
N ASN A 217 -16.63 -18.11 -3.48
CA ASN A 217 -16.94 -19.42 -2.90
C ASN A 217 -16.03 -20.63 -3.23
N ARG A 218 -14.94 -20.48 -3.97
CA ARG A 218 -14.06 -21.62 -4.29
C ARG A 218 -13.41 -22.20 -3.03
N TYR A 219 -12.86 -21.35 -2.17
CA TYR A 219 -12.25 -21.75 -0.90
C TYR A 219 -13.27 -22.34 0.08
N GLN A 220 -14.47 -21.77 0.13
CA GLN A 220 -15.55 -22.28 0.97
C GLN A 220 -16.03 -23.67 0.51
N TRP A 221 -16.04 -23.94 -0.80
CA TRP A 221 -16.33 -25.27 -1.33
C TRP A 221 -15.22 -26.26 -0.99
N TYR A 222 -13.94 -25.88 -1.14
CA TYR A 222 -12.82 -26.74 -0.69
C TYR A 222 -12.89 -27.07 0.80
N MET A 223 -13.22 -26.10 1.65
CA MET A 223 -13.42 -26.33 3.08
C MET A 223 -14.58 -27.30 3.36
N LYS A 224 -15.72 -27.14 2.68
CA LYS A 224 -16.84 -28.11 2.80
C LYS A 224 -16.45 -29.51 2.35
N THR A 225 -15.65 -29.64 1.28
CA THR A 225 -15.18 -30.94 0.78
C THR A 225 -14.18 -31.58 1.75
N ALA A 226 -13.28 -30.79 2.33
CA ALA A 226 -12.38 -31.24 3.39
C ALA A 226 -13.18 -31.70 4.62
N GLN A 227 -14.21 -30.96 5.02
CA GLN A 227 -15.08 -31.33 6.14
C GLN A 227 -15.82 -32.65 5.89
N LYS A 228 -16.35 -32.85 4.67
CA LYS A 228 -16.93 -34.14 4.25
C LYS A 228 -15.91 -35.28 4.28
N SER A 229 -14.68 -35.04 3.85
CA SER A 229 -13.63 -36.08 3.93
C SER A 229 -13.28 -36.45 5.36
N ILE A 230 -13.31 -35.49 6.29
CA ILE A 230 -13.11 -35.75 7.72
C ILE A 230 -14.25 -36.60 8.27
N GLU A 231 -15.51 -36.29 7.92
CA GLU A 231 -16.67 -37.11 8.32
C GLU A 231 -16.58 -38.55 7.78
N ILE A 232 -16.16 -38.73 6.53
CA ILE A 232 -15.94 -40.06 5.94
C ILE A 232 -14.84 -40.83 6.68
N LEU A 233 -13.74 -40.15 7.02
CA LEU A 233 -12.66 -40.77 7.80
C LEU A 233 -13.14 -41.18 9.19
N GLN A 234 -13.91 -40.32 9.87
CA GLN A 234 -14.48 -40.64 11.18
C GLN A 234 -15.44 -41.84 11.10
N MET A 235 -16.26 -41.95 10.05
CA MET A 235 -17.11 -43.12 9.81
C MET A 235 -16.28 -44.39 9.61
N LYS A 236 -15.20 -44.33 8.81
CA LYS A 236 -14.28 -45.46 8.63
C LYS A 236 -13.56 -45.86 9.92
N THR A 237 -13.15 -44.89 10.74
CA THR A 237 -12.55 -45.17 12.06
C THR A 237 -13.54 -45.86 12.98
N LYS A 238 -14.80 -45.42 13.00
CA LYS A 238 -15.86 -46.10 13.78
C LYS A 238 -16.09 -47.53 13.29
N GLN A 239 -16.13 -47.74 11.97
CA GLN A 239 -16.27 -49.07 11.37
C GLN A 239 -15.10 -49.99 11.72
N LYS A 240 -13.86 -49.48 11.64
CA LYS A 240 -12.67 -50.21 12.11
C LYS A 240 -12.71 -50.53 13.59
N ASN A 241 -13.21 -49.63 14.43
CA ASN A 241 -13.34 -49.91 15.87
C ASN A 241 -14.38 -51.01 16.14
N ILE A 242 -15.47 -51.06 15.35
CA ILE A 242 -16.46 -52.14 15.42
C ILE A 242 -15.82 -53.47 14.97
N GLU A 243 -15.07 -53.48 13.88
CA GLU A 243 -14.31 -54.66 13.42
C GLU A 243 -13.30 -55.09 14.48
N MET A 244 -12.59 -54.15 15.13
CA MET A 244 -11.64 -54.44 16.19
C MET A 244 -12.32 -55.04 17.43
N SER A 245 -13.50 -54.55 17.83
CA SER A 245 -14.30 -55.18 18.88
C SER A 245 -14.78 -56.58 18.50
N GLN A 246 -15.09 -56.83 17.22
CA GLN A 246 -15.42 -58.17 16.74
C GLN A 246 -14.21 -59.11 16.75
N PHE A 247 -12.99 -58.59 16.54
CA PHE A 247 -11.75 -59.35 16.65
C PHE A 247 -11.36 -59.65 18.11
N GLU A 248 -11.65 -58.74 19.05
CA GLU A 248 -11.52 -58.99 20.50
C GLU A 248 -12.54 -60.03 20.98
N ASP A 249 -13.74 -60.06 20.40
CA ASP A 249 -14.75 -61.10 20.64
C ASP A 249 -14.45 -62.44 19.95
N SER A 250 -13.60 -62.43 18.90
CA SER A 250 -13.23 -63.62 18.12
C SER A 250 -11.87 -64.19 18.51
N ASP A 251 -11.66 -64.46 19.80
CA ASP A 251 -10.46 -65.17 20.30
C ASP A 251 -10.51 -66.69 20.06
N THR A 252 -11.39 -67.14 19.17
CA THR A 252 -11.42 -68.52 18.68
C THR A 252 -11.40 -68.53 17.17
N ILE A 253 -10.37 -69.20 16.63
CA ILE A 253 -10.30 -69.94 15.34
C ILE A 253 -8.99 -69.62 14.61
N ASN A 254 -7.93 -70.27 15.09
CA ASN A 254 -6.75 -70.63 14.31
C ASN A 254 -7.12 -71.62 13.19
N ARG A 255 -7.78 -71.20 12.10
CA ARG A 255 -7.93 -72.06 10.89
C ARG A 255 -8.11 -71.24 9.60
N SER A 256 -7.03 -70.63 9.11
CA SER A 256 -6.90 -70.27 7.68
C SER A 256 -5.51 -69.69 7.39
N LYS A 257 -4.43 -70.44 7.68
CA LYS A 257 -3.05 -69.98 7.46
C LYS A 257 -2.46 -70.37 6.10
N THR A 258 -3.25 -70.90 5.17
CA THR A 258 -2.74 -71.37 3.87
C THR A 258 -3.34 -70.70 2.65
N ASP A 259 -4.42 -69.91 2.77
CA ASP A 259 -4.99 -69.15 1.65
C ASP A 259 -4.51 -67.69 1.58
N THR A 260 -3.77 -67.22 2.60
CA THR A 260 -3.30 -65.83 2.71
C THR A 260 -1.91 -65.59 2.10
N SER A 261 -1.19 -66.61 1.63
CA SER A 261 0.20 -66.44 1.16
C SER A 261 0.35 -66.15 -0.34
N LEU A 262 -0.72 -66.19 -1.12
CA LEU A 262 -0.73 -65.87 -2.56
C LEU A 262 -2.05 -65.20 -2.98
N ILE A 263 -2.51 -64.23 -2.21
CA ILE A 263 -3.58 -63.35 -2.69
C ILE A 263 -2.92 -62.35 -3.64
N SER A 264 -3.25 -62.46 -4.92
CA SER A 264 -2.86 -61.59 -6.05
C SER A 264 -3.19 -60.09 -5.88
N GLN A 265 -3.57 -59.65 -4.68
CA GLN A 265 -3.83 -58.27 -4.33
C GLN A 265 -2.55 -57.42 -4.33
N ASP A 266 -1.39 -57.96 -3.94
CA ASP A 266 -0.13 -57.20 -3.95
C ASP A 266 0.36 -56.88 -5.38
N GLU A 267 0.11 -57.77 -6.36
CA GLU A 267 0.37 -57.50 -7.78
C GLU A 267 -0.59 -56.45 -8.35
N SER A 268 -1.87 -56.47 -7.94
CA SER A 268 -2.86 -55.48 -8.38
C SER A 268 -2.54 -54.04 -7.93
N ILE A 269 -1.93 -53.88 -6.74
CA ILE A 269 -1.46 -52.58 -6.25
C ILE A 269 -0.29 -52.09 -7.11
N ASN A 270 0.63 -52.98 -7.50
CA ASN A 270 1.77 -52.65 -8.33
C ASN A 270 1.35 -52.30 -9.78
N ASP A 271 0.32 -52.97 -10.30
CA ASP A 271 -0.31 -52.64 -11.59
C ASP A 271 -1.01 -51.27 -11.57
N ASP A 272 -1.66 -50.91 -10.46
CA ASP A 272 -2.24 -49.58 -10.27
C ASP A 272 -1.15 -48.49 -10.27
N TYR A 273 -0.03 -48.71 -9.58
CA TYR A 273 1.14 -47.80 -9.63
C TYR A 273 1.74 -47.71 -11.03
N GLY A 274 1.88 -48.84 -11.74
CA GLY A 274 2.36 -48.89 -13.12
C GLY A 274 1.42 -48.14 -14.09
N SER A 275 0.11 -48.27 -13.91
CA SER A 275 -0.89 -47.57 -14.71
C SER A 275 -0.90 -46.06 -14.47
N ILE A 276 -0.73 -45.62 -13.21
CA ILE A 276 -0.61 -44.21 -12.84
C ILE A 276 0.67 -43.62 -13.42
N TYR A 277 1.80 -44.33 -13.32
CA TYR A 277 3.07 -43.89 -13.89
C TYR A 277 3.02 -43.83 -15.41
N SER A 278 2.42 -44.83 -16.06
CA SER A 278 2.19 -44.84 -17.51
C SER A 278 1.33 -43.65 -17.95
N ARG A 279 0.23 -43.37 -17.25
CA ARG A 279 -0.60 -42.17 -17.51
C ARG A 279 0.18 -40.88 -17.27
N PHE A 280 1.00 -40.82 -16.23
CA PHE A 280 1.85 -39.67 -15.94
C PHE A 280 2.87 -39.43 -17.07
N VAL A 281 3.54 -40.47 -17.55
CA VAL A 281 4.48 -40.41 -18.68
C VAL A 281 3.75 -39.93 -19.94
N GLN A 282 2.59 -40.51 -20.26
CA GLN A 282 1.78 -40.07 -21.41
C GLN A 282 1.35 -38.59 -21.32
N ILE A 283 0.94 -38.13 -20.13
CA ILE A 283 0.59 -36.73 -19.89
C ILE A 283 1.82 -35.83 -20.04
N LYS A 284 2.96 -36.25 -19.50
CA LYS A 284 4.24 -35.54 -19.61
C LYS A 284 4.68 -35.42 -21.06
N ASP A 285 4.68 -36.52 -21.82
CA ASP A 285 5.06 -36.53 -23.23
C ASP A 285 4.12 -35.65 -24.07
N ARG A 286 2.81 -35.69 -23.80
CA ARG A 286 1.84 -34.81 -24.46
C ARG A 286 2.10 -33.34 -24.12
N LEU A 287 2.44 -33.02 -22.88
CA LEU A 287 2.78 -31.67 -22.44
C LEU A 287 4.06 -31.19 -23.14
N ASP A 288 5.07 -32.05 -23.24
CA ASP A 288 6.35 -31.74 -23.88
C ASP A 288 6.18 -31.53 -25.39
N GLN A 289 5.35 -32.34 -26.06
CA GLN A 289 4.95 -32.10 -27.45
C GLN A 289 4.24 -30.74 -27.64
N LEU A 290 3.36 -30.35 -26.70
CA LEU A 290 2.70 -29.05 -26.75
C LEU A 290 3.67 -27.89 -26.54
N ARG A 291 4.67 -28.04 -25.65
CA ARG A 291 5.73 -27.06 -25.45
C ARG A 291 6.57 -26.88 -26.70
N VAL A 292 6.97 -27.97 -27.35
CA VAL A 292 7.71 -27.95 -28.61
C VAL A 292 6.88 -27.27 -29.72
N LYS A 293 5.59 -27.59 -29.83
CA LYS A 293 4.69 -26.92 -30.79
C LYS A 293 4.60 -25.42 -30.55
N LYS A 294 4.48 -24.99 -29.28
CA LYS A 294 4.46 -23.57 -28.91
C LYS A 294 5.80 -22.89 -29.22
N LEU A 295 6.92 -23.56 -28.99
CA LEU A 295 8.24 -23.06 -29.34
C LEU A 295 8.37 -22.85 -30.86
N TYR A 296 7.91 -23.82 -31.65
CA TYR A 296 7.91 -23.71 -33.10
C TYR A 296 7.03 -22.56 -33.61
N GLN A 297 5.84 -22.39 -33.02
CA GLN A 297 4.98 -21.23 -33.32
C GLN A 297 5.65 -19.91 -32.96
N LEU A 298 6.30 -19.84 -31.80
CA LEU A 298 7.04 -18.66 -31.36
C LEU A 298 8.19 -18.33 -32.32
N ILE A 299 8.98 -19.34 -32.72
CA ILE A 299 10.03 -19.18 -33.73
C ILE A 299 9.42 -18.68 -35.03
N GLY A 300 8.29 -19.24 -35.47
CA GLY A 300 7.57 -18.79 -36.66
C GLY A 300 7.17 -17.31 -36.61
N ILE A 301 6.66 -16.83 -35.46
CA ILE A 301 6.30 -15.42 -35.25
C ILE A 301 7.53 -14.52 -35.30
N PHE A 302 8.62 -14.91 -34.64
CA PHE A 302 9.83 -14.10 -34.60
C PHE A 302 10.71 -14.27 -35.85
N ARG A 303 10.40 -15.20 -36.75
CA ARG A 303 11.14 -15.38 -38.02
C ARG A 303 11.00 -14.18 -38.95
N SER A 304 9.92 -13.41 -38.85
CA SER A 304 9.76 -12.13 -39.55
C SER A 304 10.56 -10.98 -38.92
N THR A 305 11.23 -11.22 -37.79
CA THR A 305 12.14 -10.27 -37.16
C THR A 305 13.59 -10.63 -37.50
N ASP A 306 14.48 -9.63 -37.50
CA ASP A 306 15.92 -9.83 -37.77
C ASP A 306 16.66 -10.62 -36.67
N LEU A 307 15.93 -11.19 -35.70
CA LEU A 307 16.48 -11.98 -34.61
C LEU A 307 17.15 -13.28 -35.09
N PHE A 308 16.61 -13.89 -36.15
CA PHE A 308 17.07 -15.16 -36.74
C PHE A 308 17.94 -15.00 -37.99
N ASP A 309 18.40 -13.78 -38.29
CA ASP A 309 19.27 -13.56 -39.44
C ASP A 309 20.58 -14.34 -39.29
N ILE A 310 21.01 -15.01 -40.36
CA ILE A 310 22.17 -15.90 -40.37
C ILE A 310 23.46 -15.12 -40.10
N LYS A 311 23.53 -13.85 -40.53
CA LYS A 311 24.74 -13.01 -40.40
C LYS A 311 24.72 -12.16 -39.13
N ASN A 312 23.60 -11.54 -38.79
CA ASN A 312 23.52 -10.57 -37.70
C ASN A 312 22.61 -10.97 -36.52
N GLY A 313 21.87 -12.08 -36.64
CA GLY A 313 20.93 -12.53 -35.62
C GLY A 313 21.58 -12.99 -34.32
N HIS A 314 20.80 -12.90 -33.25
CA HIS A 314 21.20 -13.34 -31.91
C HIS A 314 20.72 -14.76 -31.57
N VAL A 315 19.81 -15.32 -32.37
CA VAL A 315 19.33 -16.70 -32.23
C VAL A 315 19.51 -17.41 -33.56
N HIS A 316 20.21 -18.53 -33.56
CA HIS A 316 20.33 -19.39 -34.73
C HIS A 316 19.38 -20.57 -34.60
N PHE A 317 18.61 -20.84 -35.66
CA PHE A 317 17.71 -21.98 -35.73
C PHE A 317 17.98 -22.76 -37.01
N GLU A 318 18.60 -23.92 -36.87
CA GLU A 318 18.77 -24.87 -37.97
C GLU A 318 17.45 -25.64 -38.12
N ASN A 319 16.82 -25.61 -39.30
CA ASN A 319 15.54 -26.28 -39.54
C ASN A 319 15.70 -27.79 -39.28
N PRO A 320 15.06 -28.33 -38.24
CA PRO A 320 15.26 -29.71 -37.84
C PRO A 320 14.46 -30.67 -38.72
N SER A 321 15.00 -31.87 -38.93
CA SER A 321 14.32 -32.96 -39.65
C SER A 321 13.22 -33.65 -38.81
N SER A 322 13.20 -33.45 -37.49
CA SER A 322 12.20 -34.02 -36.57
C SER A 322 11.77 -33.05 -35.46
N ALA A 323 10.62 -33.30 -34.82
CA ALA A 323 10.10 -32.46 -33.74
C ALA A 323 10.99 -32.45 -32.48
N ASN A 324 11.70 -33.55 -32.21
CA ASN A 324 12.62 -33.65 -31.07
C ASN A 324 13.94 -32.89 -31.34
N ASP A 325 14.26 -32.62 -32.61
CA ASP A 325 15.46 -31.88 -32.99
C ASP A 325 15.26 -30.36 -32.95
N ILE A 326 14.03 -29.86 -32.73
CA ILE A 326 13.73 -28.43 -32.62
C ILE A 326 14.51 -27.77 -31.47
N ILE A 327 14.63 -28.45 -30.34
CA ILE A 327 15.37 -27.93 -29.19
C ILE A 327 16.87 -27.95 -29.46
N LYS A 328 17.38 -29.00 -30.12
CA LYS A 328 18.79 -29.14 -30.49
C LYS A 328 19.22 -28.13 -31.57
N GLY A 329 18.32 -27.78 -32.48
CA GLY A 329 18.56 -26.81 -33.56
C GLY A 329 18.57 -25.34 -33.09
N LEU A 330 18.12 -25.06 -31.85
CA LEU A 330 18.02 -23.70 -31.31
C LEU A 330 19.31 -23.31 -30.55
N LYS A 331 20.13 -22.44 -31.15
CA LYS A 331 21.37 -21.95 -30.56
C LYS A 331 21.27 -20.47 -30.22
N PHE A 332 21.39 -20.14 -28.93
CA PHE A 332 21.40 -18.76 -28.45
C PHE A 332 22.82 -18.17 -28.51
N LYS A 333 22.97 -16.94 -29.01
CA LYS A 333 24.26 -16.24 -29.01
C LYS A 333 24.36 -15.32 -27.79
N SER A 334 25.47 -15.41 -27.05
CA SER A 334 25.76 -14.46 -25.99
C SER A 334 26.13 -13.11 -26.59
N LEU A 335 25.71 -12.03 -25.92
CA LEU A 335 25.97 -10.67 -26.35
C LEU A 335 27.43 -10.30 -26.04
N ASN A 336 28.19 -9.87 -27.06
CA ASN A 336 29.53 -9.34 -26.88
C ASN A 336 29.47 -7.81 -26.73
N ILE A 337 29.92 -7.33 -25.58
CA ILE A 337 29.90 -5.91 -25.19
C ILE A 337 30.66 -5.08 -26.23
N GLU A 338 31.89 -5.44 -26.58
CA GLU A 338 32.74 -4.64 -27.48
C GLU A 338 32.13 -4.48 -28.88
N ILE A 339 31.53 -5.55 -29.40
CA ILE A 339 30.88 -5.54 -30.72
C ILE A 339 29.64 -4.67 -30.69
N LEU A 340 28.84 -4.73 -29.61
CA LEU A 340 27.63 -3.92 -29.47
C LEU A 340 27.94 -2.43 -29.35
N PHE A 341 28.98 -2.05 -28.60
CA PHE A 341 29.40 -0.66 -28.47
C PHE A 341 29.93 -0.11 -29.81
N LYS A 342 30.79 -0.85 -30.52
CA LYS A 342 31.27 -0.45 -31.86
C LYS A 342 30.12 -0.19 -32.84
N LYS A 343 29.15 -1.09 -32.85
CA LYS A 343 27.93 -1.00 -33.67
C LYS A 343 27.03 0.18 -33.29
N ALA A 344 26.94 0.50 -32.01
CA ALA A 344 26.11 1.60 -31.52
C ALA A 344 26.69 3.00 -31.82
N ASP A 345 27.99 3.08 -32.11
CA ASP A 345 28.69 4.34 -32.44
C ASP A 345 28.61 4.71 -33.93
N GLU A 346 28.09 3.84 -34.80
CA GLU A 346 28.05 4.07 -36.25
C GLU A 346 27.02 5.13 -36.66
N THR A 347 25.73 4.95 -36.34
CA THR A 347 24.66 5.93 -36.63
C THR A 347 23.50 5.83 -35.65
N ASN A 348 22.77 6.94 -35.43
CA ASN A 348 21.57 6.96 -34.57
C ASN A 348 20.47 6.01 -35.07
N LYS A 349 20.29 5.86 -36.38
CA LYS A 349 19.29 4.93 -36.95
C LYS A 349 19.67 3.47 -36.67
N TYR A 350 20.96 3.12 -36.78
CA TYR A 350 21.44 1.79 -36.47
C TYR A 350 21.30 1.46 -34.98
N LYS A 351 21.50 2.45 -34.12
CA LYS A 351 21.31 2.34 -32.67
C LYS A 351 19.85 2.05 -32.28
N GLU A 352 18.88 2.71 -32.91
CA GLU A 352 17.44 2.41 -32.69
C GLU A 352 17.07 1.00 -33.16
N HIS A 353 17.64 0.58 -34.30
CA HIS A 353 17.47 -0.77 -34.81
C HIS A 353 18.06 -1.82 -33.86
N LEU A 354 19.27 -1.59 -33.37
CA LEU A 354 19.95 -2.45 -32.39
C LEU A 354 19.16 -2.55 -31.08
N ASN A 355 18.64 -1.43 -30.58
CA ASN A 355 17.78 -1.40 -29.39
C ASN A 355 16.51 -2.25 -29.60
N SER A 356 15.92 -2.18 -30.79
CA SER A 356 14.73 -2.97 -31.13
C SER A 356 15.07 -4.46 -31.21
N GLN A 357 16.21 -4.83 -31.79
CA GLN A 357 16.71 -6.22 -31.83
C GLN A 357 16.97 -6.77 -30.42
N LEU A 358 17.61 -6.00 -29.54
CA LEU A 358 17.82 -6.39 -28.14
C LEU A 358 16.50 -6.57 -27.38
N GLY A 359 15.52 -5.68 -27.63
CA GLY A 359 14.17 -5.81 -27.10
C GLY A 359 13.49 -7.10 -27.54
N TYR A 360 13.52 -7.41 -28.84
CA TYR A 360 12.95 -8.66 -29.36
C TYR A 360 13.68 -9.89 -28.84
N TYR A 361 15.00 -9.82 -28.69
CA TYR A 361 15.77 -10.93 -28.11
C TYR A 361 15.38 -11.18 -26.67
N LEU A 362 15.24 -10.11 -25.87
CA LEU A 362 14.78 -10.20 -24.50
C LEU A 362 13.35 -10.78 -24.41
N LEU A 363 12.45 -10.34 -25.28
CA LEU A 363 11.09 -10.85 -25.34
C LEU A 363 11.06 -12.35 -25.69
N PHE A 364 11.82 -12.75 -26.71
CA PHE A 364 11.93 -14.14 -27.11
C PHE A 364 12.44 -15.02 -25.96
N LEU A 365 13.50 -14.57 -25.28
CA LEU A 365 14.07 -15.28 -24.13
C LEU A 365 13.10 -15.35 -22.95
N HIS A 366 12.38 -14.26 -22.68
CA HIS A 366 11.37 -14.23 -21.63
C HIS A 366 10.21 -15.18 -21.91
N LEU A 367 9.66 -15.19 -23.13
CA LEU A 367 8.55 -16.06 -23.51
C LEU A 367 8.95 -17.54 -23.52
N THR A 368 10.13 -17.85 -24.05
CA THR A 368 10.66 -19.23 -24.03
C THR A 368 10.84 -19.73 -22.60
N ALA A 369 11.53 -18.97 -21.74
CA ALA A 369 11.79 -19.39 -20.37
C ALA A 369 10.51 -19.45 -19.52
N THR A 370 9.70 -18.39 -19.50
CA THR A 370 8.59 -18.28 -18.53
C THR A 370 7.28 -18.91 -19.01
N GLN A 371 6.92 -18.73 -20.29
CA GLN A 371 5.62 -19.16 -20.82
C GLN A 371 5.64 -20.58 -21.38
N ILE A 372 6.74 -20.98 -22.03
CA ILE A 372 6.85 -22.30 -22.65
C ILE A 372 7.40 -23.32 -21.65
N PHE A 373 8.63 -23.10 -21.17
CA PHE A 373 9.33 -24.07 -20.35
C PHE A 373 9.10 -23.92 -18.84
N LYS A 374 8.63 -22.75 -18.40
CA LYS A 374 8.52 -22.38 -16.97
C LYS A 374 9.85 -22.56 -16.22
N ALA A 375 10.96 -22.27 -16.88
CA ALA A 375 12.30 -22.32 -16.32
C ALA A 375 12.57 -21.03 -15.50
N PRO A 376 13.07 -21.14 -14.25
CA PRO A 376 13.47 -19.97 -13.48
C PRO A 376 14.73 -19.34 -14.09
N LEU A 377 14.68 -18.03 -14.33
CA LEU A 377 15.82 -17.24 -14.79
C LEU A 377 16.49 -16.54 -13.60
N PRO A 378 17.83 -16.39 -13.59
CA PRO A 378 18.54 -15.74 -12.48
C PRO A 378 18.21 -14.26 -12.32
N TYR A 379 17.86 -13.57 -13.41
CA TYR A 379 17.47 -12.16 -13.37
C TYR A 379 16.15 -11.90 -14.10
N LYS A 380 15.31 -11.04 -13.53
CA LYS A 380 13.99 -10.69 -14.08
C LYS A 380 14.11 -9.86 -15.36
N LEU A 381 13.54 -10.37 -16.45
CA LEU A 381 13.45 -9.68 -17.73
C LEU A 381 12.14 -8.88 -17.84
N MET A 382 12.23 -7.61 -18.21
CA MET A 382 11.07 -6.73 -18.42
C MET A 382 11.12 -6.13 -19.83
N TYR A 383 10.14 -6.50 -20.66
CA TYR A 383 10.05 -6.02 -22.04
C TYR A 383 9.29 -4.69 -22.12
N TYR A 384 9.93 -3.70 -22.72
CA TYR A 384 9.36 -2.37 -23.02
C TYR A 384 9.74 -1.92 -24.45
N GLY A 385 9.68 -2.84 -25.41
CA GLY A 385 10.10 -2.58 -26.78
C GLY A 385 11.61 -2.29 -26.87
N SER A 386 11.97 -1.22 -27.58
CA SER A 386 13.36 -0.76 -27.73
C SER A 386 13.99 -0.23 -26.43
N THR A 387 13.20 -0.06 -25.37
CA THR A 387 13.66 0.43 -24.05
C THR A 387 13.58 -0.62 -22.95
N SER A 388 13.84 -1.88 -23.30
CA SER A 388 13.71 -3.02 -22.36
C SER A 388 14.71 -2.94 -21.19
N VAL A 389 14.32 -3.52 -20.05
CA VAL A 389 15.03 -3.36 -18.76
C VAL A 389 15.18 -4.72 -18.05
N ILE A 390 16.27 -4.87 -17.30
CA ILE A 390 16.56 -6.04 -16.45
C ILE A 390 16.49 -5.62 -14.99
N GLU A 391 15.85 -6.43 -14.14
CA GLU A 391 15.62 -6.17 -12.71
C GLU A 391 14.93 -4.82 -12.43
N GLY A 392 14.19 -4.27 -13.39
CA GLY A 392 13.56 -2.96 -13.28
C GLY A 392 14.51 -1.76 -13.16
N GLN A 393 15.83 -1.97 -13.21
CA GLN A 393 16.83 -0.92 -12.93
C GLN A 393 17.99 -0.84 -13.94
N TYR A 394 18.26 -1.92 -14.69
CA TYR A 394 19.37 -2.01 -15.65
C TYR A 394 18.84 -1.93 -17.09
N PRO A 395 19.03 -0.80 -17.79
CA PRO A 395 18.54 -0.63 -19.15
C PRO A 395 19.35 -1.49 -20.14
N LEU A 396 18.65 -2.23 -21.00
CA LEU A 396 19.23 -3.01 -22.10
C LEU A 396 19.02 -2.27 -23.43
N TYR A 397 19.40 -0.99 -23.47
CA TYR A 397 19.31 -0.15 -24.66
C TYR A 397 20.34 0.98 -24.59
N PHE A 398 20.62 1.56 -25.75
CA PHE A 398 21.58 2.65 -25.93
C PHE A 398 20.83 4.00 -26.03
N THR A 399 21.25 5.04 -25.29
CA THR A 399 20.74 6.42 -25.39
C THR A 399 21.59 7.32 -26.28
N ASN A 400 20.99 8.34 -26.91
CA ASN A 400 21.70 9.28 -27.80
C ASN A 400 22.85 10.02 -27.10
N SER A 401 22.64 10.41 -25.84
CA SER A 401 23.70 10.91 -24.96
C SER A 401 24.11 9.82 -23.97
N MET A 402 25.28 9.23 -24.18
CA MET A 402 25.84 8.21 -23.28
C MET A 402 26.50 8.87 -22.08
N LEU A 403 25.74 9.04 -20.99
CA LEU A 403 26.34 9.33 -19.69
C LEU A 403 27.13 8.09 -19.22
N THR A 404 28.30 8.29 -18.63
CA THR A 404 29.15 7.20 -18.08
C THR A 404 28.37 6.30 -17.10
N ARG A 405 27.45 6.89 -16.32
CA ARG A 405 26.53 6.16 -15.43
C ARG A 405 25.57 5.23 -16.19
N HIS A 406 25.13 5.61 -17.39
CA HIS A 406 24.25 4.77 -18.21
C HIS A 406 25.05 3.64 -18.88
N GLN A 407 26.26 3.92 -19.37
CA GLN A 407 27.15 2.90 -19.94
C GLN A 407 27.49 1.79 -18.94
N THR A 408 27.86 2.16 -17.71
CA THR A 408 28.14 1.17 -16.65
C THR A 408 26.91 0.31 -16.31
N LYS A 409 25.71 0.91 -16.29
CA LYS A 409 24.46 0.16 -16.09
C LYS A 409 24.13 -0.75 -17.27
N LEU A 410 24.38 -0.32 -18.51
CA LEU A 410 24.17 -1.12 -19.72
C LEU A 410 25.11 -2.32 -19.77
N ILE A 411 26.39 -2.13 -19.42
CA ILE A 411 27.37 -3.24 -19.31
C ILE A 411 26.89 -4.28 -18.29
N ARG A 412 26.43 -3.84 -17.12
CA ARG A 412 25.83 -4.75 -16.12
C ARG A 412 24.57 -5.43 -16.64
N ALA A 413 23.70 -4.72 -17.36
CA ALA A 413 22.51 -5.29 -18.00
C ALA A 413 22.91 -6.42 -18.96
N ILE A 414 23.92 -6.21 -19.81
CA ILE A 414 24.41 -7.22 -20.76
C ILE A 414 24.96 -8.45 -20.02
N HIS A 415 25.69 -8.27 -18.92
CA HIS A 415 26.17 -9.40 -18.11
C HIS A 415 25.01 -10.21 -17.50
N TYR A 416 24.01 -9.56 -16.92
CA TYR A 416 22.84 -10.23 -16.38
C TYR A 416 22.00 -10.92 -17.47
N PHE A 417 21.89 -10.29 -18.64
CA PHE A 417 21.22 -10.90 -19.78
C PHE A 417 21.95 -12.15 -20.27
N ASN A 418 23.29 -12.10 -20.35
CA ASN A 418 24.11 -13.26 -20.72
C ASN A 418 24.00 -14.41 -19.70
N ALA A 419 23.86 -14.09 -18.41
CA ALA A 419 23.59 -15.11 -17.39
C ALA A 419 22.23 -15.78 -17.61
N ASN A 420 21.19 -15.02 -17.97
CA ASN A 420 19.89 -15.57 -18.34
C ASN A 420 19.97 -16.46 -19.59
N ILE A 421 20.72 -16.04 -20.62
CA ILE A 421 20.98 -16.87 -21.80
C ILE A 421 21.65 -18.19 -21.42
N LEU A 422 22.68 -18.15 -20.57
CA LEU A 422 23.40 -19.34 -20.16
C LEU A 422 22.50 -20.31 -19.37
N GLN A 423 21.70 -19.79 -18.44
CA GLN A 423 20.74 -20.61 -17.67
C GLN A 423 19.74 -21.30 -18.60
N LEU A 424 19.21 -20.57 -19.59
CA LEU A 424 18.26 -21.15 -20.52
C LEU A 424 18.91 -22.22 -21.41
N LYS A 425 20.17 -22.01 -21.86
CA LYS A 425 20.92 -23.04 -22.59
C LYS A 425 21.08 -24.32 -21.77
N GLN A 426 21.57 -24.19 -20.54
CA GLN A 426 21.75 -25.32 -19.63
C GLN A 426 20.42 -26.06 -19.37
N PHE A 427 19.33 -25.31 -19.23
CA PHE A 427 18.00 -25.90 -19.07
C PHE A 427 17.56 -26.70 -20.31
N LEU A 428 17.76 -26.14 -21.51
CA LEU A 428 17.38 -26.80 -22.76
C LEU A 428 18.24 -28.04 -23.07
N GLU A 429 19.53 -28.01 -22.72
CA GLU A 429 20.42 -29.17 -22.82
C GLU A 429 19.93 -30.32 -21.92
N ASN A 430 19.53 -30.02 -20.68
CA ASN A 430 18.99 -31.02 -19.75
C ASN A 430 17.57 -31.50 -20.10
N TYR A 431 16.83 -30.75 -20.93
CA TYR A 431 15.47 -31.08 -21.33
C TYR A 431 15.41 -32.20 -22.37
N CYS A 432 16.48 -32.40 -23.14
CA CYS A 432 16.65 -33.53 -24.06
C CYS A 432 17.74 -34.46 -23.54
N PRO A 433 17.45 -35.41 -22.63
CA PRO A 433 18.40 -36.48 -22.35
C PRO A 433 18.63 -37.27 -23.64
N THR A 434 19.91 -37.41 -24.00
CA THR A 434 20.41 -38.23 -25.12
C THR A 434 19.95 -39.67 -25.03
#